data_AF-A0A1F3R1Y0-F1
#
_entry.id   AF-A0A1F3R1Y0-F1
#
_cell.length_a   1.000
_cell.length_b   1.000
_cell.length_c   1.000
_cell.angle_alpha   90.00
_cell.angle_beta   90.00
_cell.angle_gamma   90.00
#
_symmetry.space_group_name_H-M   'P 1'
#
loop_
_entity.id
_entity.type
_entity.pdbx_description
1 polymer ?
#
loop_
_entity_poly.entity_id
_entity_poly.type
_entity_poly.pdbx_seq_one_letter_code
_entity_poly.pdbx_strand_id
1 'polypeptide(L)'
;MTPNELLNDILNWFATNPNAKPTATITEVTIDFSERFGNNKEIWFGNLKVELIKVVQKLENDKYIVPLGGNSESNEEEYTITFEGIVFNSNGGYVKQKQKETIAKKLKHVETCAIAIGTALAGLYALYSFFKEINFCNCN
;
A
#
# COMPACT_ATOMS: atom_id res chain seq x y z
N MET A 1 -1.85 1.29 15.62
CA MET A 1 -1.02 0.87 14.47
C MET A 1 -1.94 0.38 13.36
N THR A 2 -1.83 0.94 12.16
CA THR A 2 -2.63 0.54 10.99
C THR A 2 -1.98 -0.65 10.27
N PRO A 3 -2.72 -1.42 9.43
CA PRO A 3 -2.14 -2.54 8.69
C PRO A 3 -0.95 -2.17 7.80
N ASN A 4 -0.94 -0.95 7.22
CA ASN A 4 0.18 -0.48 6.40
C ASN A 4 1.39 -0.04 7.23
N GLU A 5 1.15 0.44 8.46
CA GLU A 5 2.24 0.72 9.41
C GLU A 5 2.89 -0.58 9.87
N LEU A 6 2.10 -1.64 10.08
CA LEU A 6 2.59 -2.99 10.41
C LEU A 6 3.43 -3.60 9.29
N LEU A 7 2.94 -3.52 8.04
CA LEU A 7 3.71 -3.95 6.88
C LEU A 7 5.04 -3.20 6.75
N ASN A 8 5.04 -1.88 6.94
CA ASN A 8 6.25 -1.08 6.87
C ASN A 8 7.22 -1.40 8.01
N ASP A 9 6.73 -1.59 9.23
CA ASP A 9 7.58 -1.88 10.39
C ASP A 9 8.28 -3.24 10.24
N ILE A 10 7.55 -4.26 9.78
CA ILE A 10 8.13 -5.59 9.52
C ILE A 10 9.08 -5.57 8.33
N LEU A 11 8.74 -4.88 7.24
CA LEU A 11 9.65 -4.71 6.12
C LEU A 11 10.93 -3.95 6.52
N ASN A 12 10.79 -2.91 7.35
CA ASN A 12 11.92 -2.16 7.87
C ASN A 12 12.79 -3.00 8.80
N TRP A 13 12.18 -3.88 9.59
CA TRP A 13 12.90 -4.84 10.41
C TRP A 13 13.79 -5.77 9.57
N PHE A 14 13.23 -6.34 8.50
CA PHE A 14 14.01 -7.13 7.53
C PHE A 14 15.14 -6.33 6.87
N ALA A 15 14.97 -5.02 6.69
CA ALA A 15 15.97 -4.15 6.07
C ALA A 15 17.09 -3.66 7.01
N THR A 16 16.83 -3.60 8.33
CA THR A 16 17.70 -2.86 9.28
C THR A 16 18.30 -3.70 10.40
N ASN A 17 17.78 -4.90 10.66
CA ASN A 17 18.23 -5.67 11.81
C ASN A 17 19.61 -6.33 11.53
N PRO A 18 20.69 -5.96 12.27
CA PRO A 18 22.04 -6.52 12.05
C PRO A 18 22.15 -8.00 12.43
N ASN A 19 21.21 -8.52 13.22
CA ASN A 19 21.06 -9.95 13.54
C ASN A 19 20.01 -10.66 12.69
N ALA A 20 19.27 -9.93 11.85
CA ALA A 20 18.71 -10.57 10.68
C ALA A 20 19.92 -10.91 9.81
N LYS A 21 20.39 -12.15 9.98
CA LYS A 21 21.04 -12.84 8.86
C LYS A 21 20.14 -12.61 7.63
N PRO A 22 20.65 -12.78 6.41
CA PRO A 22 19.76 -12.84 5.25
C PRO A 22 18.61 -13.85 5.44
N THR A 23 18.64 -14.69 6.47
CA THR A 23 17.57 -15.57 6.95
C THR A 23 16.98 -15.07 8.27
N ALA A 24 15.67 -14.79 8.30
CA ALA A 24 14.92 -14.62 9.55
C ALA A 24 13.62 -15.43 9.52
N THR A 25 13.26 -16.03 10.66
CA THR A 25 12.00 -16.81 10.78
C THR A 25 10.84 -15.96 11.32
N ILE A 26 9.60 -16.42 11.07
CA ILE A 26 8.39 -15.78 11.63
C ILE A 26 8.45 -15.73 13.16
N THR A 27 9.02 -16.74 13.80
CA THR A 27 9.13 -16.80 15.27
C THR A 27 10.11 -15.75 15.78
N GLU A 28 11.25 -15.55 15.11
CA GLU A 28 12.21 -14.49 15.46
C GLU A 28 11.59 -13.10 15.29
N VAL A 29 10.87 -12.85 14.19
CA VAL A 29 10.12 -11.60 13.98
C VAL A 29 9.09 -11.40 15.09
N THR A 30 8.36 -12.45 15.47
CA THR A 30 7.32 -12.39 16.52
C THR A 30 7.92 -12.07 17.89
N ILE A 31 9.04 -12.70 18.25
CA ILE A 31 9.74 -12.46 19.52
C ILE A 31 10.22 -11.02 19.59
N ASP A 32 10.95 -10.55 18.58
CA ASP A 32 11.52 -9.20 18.57
C ASP A 32 10.42 -8.12 18.55
N PHE A 33 9.32 -8.36 17.83
CA PHE A 33 8.15 -7.50 17.87
C PHE A 33 7.53 -7.48 19.28
N SER A 34 7.32 -8.65 19.90
CA SER A 34 6.73 -8.72 21.25
C SER A 34 7.58 -8.00 22.32
N GLU A 35 8.91 -8.04 22.19
CA GLU A 35 9.84 -7.36 23.09
C GLU A 35 9.80 -5.83 22.91
N ARG A 36 9.67 -5.35 21.67
CA ARG A 36 9.54 -3.91 21.38
C ARG A 36 8.24 -3.29 21.89
N PHE A 37 7.15 -4.08 21.97
CA PHE A 37 5.83 -3.58 22.36
C PHE A 37 5.40 -3.93 23.81
N GLY A 38 6.25 -4.61 24.59
CA GLY A 38 6.09 -4.74 26.05
C GLY A 38 4.85 -5.48 26.55
N ASN A 39 4.25 -6.37 25.75
CA ASN A 39 2.96 -7.01 26.06
C ASN A 39 3.11 -8.43 26.66
N ASN A 40 2.14 -8.80 27.52
CA ASN A 40 2.08 -10.04 28.30
C ASN A 40 2.09 -11.30 27.40
N LYS A 41 3.01 -12.24 27.68
CA LYS A 41 3.64 -13.16 26.71
C LYS A 41 2.82 -14.36 26.20
N GLU A 42 1.56 -14.55 26.56
CA GLU A 42 0.85 -15.81 26.19
C GLU A 42 -0.41 -15.60 25.35
N ILE A 43 -1.28 -14.64 25.71
CA ILE A 43 -2.56 -14.43 25.01
C ILE A 43 -2.36 -13.59 23.73
N TRP A 44 -1.34 -12.73 23.71
CA TRP A 44 -1.00 -11.89 22.56
C TRP A 44 -0.25 -12.66 21.46
N PHE A 45 0.53 -13.67 21.82
CA PHE A 45 1.40 -14.37 20.87
C PHE A 45 0.63 -15.15 19.80
N GLY A 46 -0.50 -15.77 20.14
CA GLY A 46 -1.33 -16.51 19.19
C GLY A 46 -1.93 -15.62 18.10
N ASN A 47 -2.61 -14.54 18.51
CA ASN A 47 -3.23 -13.59 17.55
C ASN A 47 -2.17 -12.82 16.76
N LEU A 48 -1.08 -12.41 17.42
CA LEU A 48 0.02 -11.70 16.77
C LEU A 48 0.72 -12.58 15.73
N LYS A 49 0.93 -13.87 16.02
CA LYS A 49 1.51 -14.83 15.06
C LYS A 49 0.64 -14.99 13.82
N VAL A 50 -0.69 -15.06 13.98
CA VAL A 50 -1.62 -15.15 12.84
C VAL A 50 -1.60 -13.87 11.99
N GLU A 51 -1.53 -12.69 12.61
CA GLU A 51 -1.41 -11.44 11.87
C GLU A 51 -0.06 -11.29 11.17
N LEU A 52 1.03 -11.70 11.82
CA LEU A 52 2.37 -11.73 11.25
C LEU A 52 2.46 -12.65 10.04
N ILE A 53 1.86 -13.84 10.10
CA ILE A 53 1.79 -14.75 8.95
C ILE A 53 1.14 -14.06 7.75
N LYS A 54 0.02 -13.36 7.95
CA LYS A 54 -0.66 -12.62 6.87
C LYS A 54 0.19 -11.49 6.31
N VAL A 55 0.95 -10.81 7.18
CA VAL A 55 1.87 -9.75 6.75
C VAL A 55 3.02 -10.31 5.94
N VAL A 56 3.67 -11.39 6.42
CA VAL A 56 4.76 -12.08 5.72
C VAL A 56 4.28 -12.60 4.37
N GLN A 57 3.14 -13.29 4.32
CA GLN A 57 2.52 -13.74 3.06
C GLN A 57 2.27 -12.58 2.08
N LYS A 58 1.87 -11.42 2.59
CA LYS A 58 1.67 -10.24 1.73
C LYS A 58 3.01 -9.70 1.20
N LEU A 59 4.03 -9.58 2.05
CA LEU A 59 5.36 -9.14 1.64
C LEU A 59 5.98 -10.10 0.62
N GLU A 60 5.73 -11.40 0.76
CA GLU A 60 6.16 -12.44 -0.17
C GLU A 60 5.42 -12.34 -1.51
N ASN A 61 4.09 -12.22 -1.48
CA ASN A 61 3.27 -12.03 -2.69
C ASN A 61 3.66 -10.75 -3.46
N ASP A 62 4.00 -9.68 -2.73
CA ASP A 62 4.48 -8.42 -3.30
C ASP A 62 5.97 -8.48 -3.72
N LYS A 63 6.64 -9.63 -3.51
CA LYS A 63 8.04 -9.92 -3.87
C LYS A 63 9.07 -9.04 -3.15
N TYR A 64 8.72 -8.50 -2.00
CA TYR A 64 9.64 -7.72 -1.16
C TYR A 64 10.48 -8.60 -0.23
N ILE A 65 9.99 -9.80 0.05
CA ILE A 65 10.75 -10.87 0.70
C ILE A 65 10.60 -12.16 -0.11
N VAL A 66 11.55 -13.08 0.02
CA VAL A 66 11.49 -14.42 -0.57
C VAL A 66 11.93 -15.49 0.43
N PRO A 67 11.35 -16.70 0.37
CA PRO A 67 11.79 -17.81 1.20
C PRO A 67 13.14 -18.35 0.72
N LEU A 68 14.02 -18.66 1.66
CA LEU A 68 15.35 -19.25 1.41
C LEU A 68 15.35 -20.79 1.53
N GLY A 69 14.20 -21.39 1.84
CA GLY A 69 14.05 -22.81 2.15
C GLY A 69 13.90 -23.04 3.66
N GLY A 70 13.13 -24.07 4.02
CA GLY A 70 12.89 -24.41 5.42
C GLY A 70 14.12 -25.05 6.06
N ASN A 71 14.45 -24.62 7.28
CA ASN A 71 15.48 -25.29 8.06
C ASN A 71 14.91 -26.64 8.53
N SER A 72 15.51 -27.76 8.11
CA SER A 72 14.96 -29.11 8.35
C SER A 72 14.87 -29.48 9.84
N GLU A 73 15.52 -28.70 10.70
CA GLU A 73 15.52 -28.87 12.15
C GLU A 73 14.40 -28.11 12.87
N SER A 74 13.88 -27.00 12.30
CA SER A 74 12.91 -26.12 12.99
C SER A 74 11.50 -26.18 12.40
N ASN A 75 11.28 -26.76 11.22
CA ASN A 75 10.04 -26.61 10.44
C ASN A 75 9.64 -25.14 10.20
N GLU A 76 10.56 -24.20 10.38
CA GLU A 76 10.33 -22.78 10.14
C GLU A 76 10.93 -22.37 8.81
N GLU A 77 10.15 -21.58 8.06
CA GLU A 77 10.58 -21.00 6.81
C GLU A 77 11.39 -19.73 7.10
N GLU A 78 12.59 -19.68 6.52
CA GLU A 78 13.48 -18.53 6.61
C GLU A 78 13.23 -17.61 5.43
N TYR A 79 13.11 -16.30 5.69
CA TYR A 79 12.87 -15.29 4.66
C TYR A 79 14.04 -14.32 4.56
N THR A 80 14.25 -13.82 3.34
CA THR A 80 15.21 -12.74 3.03
C THR A 80 14.54 -11.58 2.33
N ILE A 81 15.04 -10.36 2.55
CA ILE A 81 14.55 -9.17 1.83
C ILE A 81 15.16 -9.10 0.44
N THR A 82 14.34 -8.77 -0.56
CA THR A 82 14.80 -8.55 -1.93
C THR A 82 15.33 -7.13 -2.12
N PHE A 83 16.05 -6.89 -3.21
CA PHE A 83 16.45 -5.55 -3.60
C PHE A 83 15.24 -4.63 -3.80
N GLU A 84 14.18 -5.14 -4.41
CA GLU A 84 12.90 -4.46 -4.57
C GLU A 84 12.29 -4.07 -3.23
N GLY A 85 12.33 -4.96 -2.23
CA GLY A 85 11.88 -4.69 -0.86
C GLY A 85 12.65 -3.55 -0.20
N ILE A 86 13.98 -3.53 -0.34
CA ILE A 86 14.84 -2.46 0.19
C ILE A 86 14.51 -1.11 -0.45
N VAL A 87 14.41 -1.08 -1.78
CA VAL A 87 14.09 0.14 -2.53
C VAL A 87 12.67 0.63 -2.21
N PHE A 88 11.71 -0.28 -2.09
CA PHE A 88 10.33 0.05 -1.72
C PHE A 88 10.25 0.64 -0.31
N ASN A 89 10.93 0.03 0.66
CA ASN A 89 11.02 0.55 2.02
C ASN A 89 11.63 1.95 2.06
N SER A 90 12.76 2.15 1.36
CA SER A 90 13.44 3.45 1.26
C SER A 90 12.55 4.53 0.63
N ASN A 91 11.64 4.14 -0.27
CA ASN A 91 10.65 5.03 -0.87
C ASN A 91 9.41 5.25 0.00
N GLY A 92 9.43 4.85 1.27
CA GLY A 92 8.37 5.05 2.27
C GLY A 92 7.28 3.95 2.30
N GLY A 93 7.49 2.87 1.56
CA GLY A 93 6.68 1.65 1.60
C GLY A 93 5.17 1.85 1.41
N TYR A 94 4.39 1.00 2.09
CA TYR A 94 2.93 0.92 1.98
C TYR A 94 2.20 2.17 2.48
N VAL A 95 2.79 2.91 3.44
CA VAL A 95 2.20 4.18 3.91
C VAL A 95 2.25 5.22 2.80
N LYS A 96 3.42 5.45 2.17
CA LYS A 96 3.52 6.41 1.06
C LYS A 96 2.79 5.93 -0.19
N GLN A 97 2.73 4.62 -0.46
CA GLN A 97 1.92 4.08 -1.55
C GLN A 97 0.44 4.44 -1.39
N LYS A 98 -0.15 4.19 -0.21
CA LYS A 98 -1.56 4.52 0.07
C LYS A 98 -1.84 6.02 -0.03
N GLN A 99 -0.89 6.86 0.38
CA GLN A 99 -0.99 8.31 0.20
C GLN A 99 -1.04 8.67 -1.29
N LYS A 100 -0.13 8.13 -2.11
CA LYS A 100 -0.11 8.35 -3.57
C LYS A 100 -1.41 7.89 -4.23
N GLU A 101 -1.93 6.72 -3.87
CA GLU A 101 -3.20 6.21 -4.40
C GLU A 101 -4.38 7.12 -4.02
N THR A 102 -4.39 7.64 -2.80
CA THR A 102 -5.44 8.57 -2.34
C THR A 102 -5.38 9.87 -3.12
N ILE A 103 -4.18 10.40 -3.35
CA ILE A 103 -3.96 11.62 -4.15
C ILE A 103 -4.39 11.38 -5.60
N ALA A 104 -3.99 10.26 -6.20
CA ALA A 104 -4.35 9.91 -7.57
C ALA A 104 -5.87 9.78 -7.76
N LYS A 105 -6.58 9.17 -6.80
CA LYS A 105 -8.05 9.09 -6.82
C LYS A 105 -8.69 10.48 -6.77
N LYS A 106 -8.19 11.37 -5.92
CA LYS A 106 -8.67 12.77 -5.85
C LYS A 106 -8.41 13.52 -7.15
N LEU A 107 -7.22 13.37 -7.72
CA LEU A 107 -6.85 14.02 -8.98
C LEU A 107 -7.78 13.58 -10.12
N LYS A 108 -8.02 12.28 -10.27
CA LYS A 108 -8.95 11.74 -11.28
C LYS A 108 -10.38 12.27 -11.12
N HIS A 109 -10.83 12.46 -9.88
CA HIS A 109 -12.13 13.05 -9.60
C HIS A 109 -12.20 14.52 -10.05
N VAL A 110 -11.17 15.32 -9.74
CA VAL A 110 -11.07 16.72 -10.19
C VAL A 110 -11.03 16.82 -11.71
N GLU A 111 -10.25 15.98 -12.38
CA GLU A 111 -10.20 15.91 -13.86
C GLU A 111 -11.59 15.61 -14.44
N THR A 112 -12.29 14.63 -13.87
CA THR A 112 -13.65 14.27 -14.31
C THR A 112 -14.62 15.43 -14.13
N CYS A 113 -14.57 16.13 -13.00
CA CYS A 113 -15.39 17.32 -12.76
C CYS A 113 -15.06 18.46 -13.74
N ALA A 114 -13.78 18.70 -14.03
CA ALA A 114 -13.36 19.73 -14.97
C ALA A 114 -13.87 19.43 -16.40
N ILE A 115 -13.77 18.18 -16.83
CA ILE A 115 -14.32 17.72 -18.11
C ILE A 115 -15.83 17.93 -18.13
N ALA A 116 -16.56 17.52 -17.10
CA ALA A 116 -18.01 17.67 -17.03
C ALA A 116 -18.45 19.15 -17.14
N ILE A 117 -17.77 20.05 -16.42
CA ILE A 117 -18.03 21.49 -16.48
C ILE A 117 -17.75 22.04 -17.88
N GLY A 118 -16.62 21.68 -18.48
CA GLY A 118 -16.26 22.10 -19.84
C GLY A 118 -17.28 21.66 -20.88
N THR A 119 -17.72 20.40 -20.82
CA THR A 119 -18.73 19.84 -21.74
C THR A 119 -20.09 20.52 -21.54
N ALA A 120 -20.49 20.79 -20.30
CA ALA A 120 -21.74 21.49 -20.01
C ALA A 120 -21.74 22.92 -20.56
N LEU A 121 -20.64 23.67 -20.37
CA LEU A 121 -20.47 25.03 -20.91
C LEU A 121 -20.50 25.04 -22.44
N ALA A 122 -19.79 24.11 -23.08
CA ALA A 122 -19.78 23.99 -24.54
C ALA A 122 -21.19 23.67 -25.08
N GLY A 123 -21.92 22.75 -24.43
CA GLY A 123 -23.30 22.42 -24.78
C GLY A 123 -24.24 23.63 -24.62
N LEU A 124 -24.10 24.39 -23.53
CA LEU A 124 -24.92 25.57 -23.27
C LEU A 124 -24.64 26.69 -24.28
N TYR A 125 -23.37 26.88 -24.66
CA TYR A 125 -22.98 27.83 -25.70
C TYR A 125 -23.51 27.45 -27.08
N ALA A 126 -23.44 26.16 -27.43
CA ALA A 126 -24.00 25.65 -28.67
C ALA A 126 -25.52 25.88 -28.74
N LEU A 127 -26.23 25.59 -27.63
CA LEU A 127 -27.66 25.83 -27.52
C LEU A 127 -28.00 27.33 -27.66
N TYR A 128 -27.25 28.20 -26.99
CA TYR A 128 -27.42 29.66 -27.11
C TYR A 128 -27.20 30.16 -28.54
N SER A 129 -26.16 29.65 -29.21
CA SER A 129 -25.84 30.02 -30.60
C SER A 129 -26.97 29.62 -31.55
N PHE A 130 -27.54 28.43 -31.36
CA PHE A 130 -28.69 27.93 -32.13
C PHE A 130 -29.93 28.81 -31.94
N PHE A 131 -30.26 29.20 -30.71
CA PHE A 131 -31.39 30.11 -30.45
C PHE A 131 -31.18 31.51 -31.04
N LYS A 132 -29.94 32.02 -31.02
CA LYS A 132 -29.61 33.30 -31.66
C LYS A 132 -29.84 33.25 -33.17
N GLU A 133 -29.48 32.15 -33.81
CA GLU A 133 -29.65 31.94 -35.24
C GLU A 133 -31.14 31.83 -35.64
N ILE A 134 -31.95 31.10 -34.85
CA ILE A 134 -33.41 31.02 -35.06
C ILE A 134 -34.09 32.38 -34.91
N ASN A 135 -33.73 33.15 -33.87
CA ASN A 135 -34.32 34.48 -33.66
C ASN A 135 -33.93 35.46 -34.77
N PHE A 136 -32.77 35.28 -35.41
CA PHE A 136 -32.36 36.08 -36.57
C PHE A 136 -33.16 35.71 -37.83
N CYS A 137 -33.51 34.43 -38.02
CA CYS A 137 -34.34 33.98 -39.15
C CYS A 137 -35.81 34.42 -39.09
N ASN A 138 -36.35 34.73 -37.90
CA ASN A 138 -37.74 35.19 -37.73
C ASN A 138 -37.93 36.73 -37.94
N CYS A 139 -36.90 37.45 -38.41
CA CYS A 139 -36.97 38.87 -38.74
C CYS A 139 -36.94 39.14 -40.25
N ASN A 140 -37.70 38.36 -41.04
CA ASN A 140 -38.02 38.66 -42.45
C ASN A 140 -39.54 38.76 -42.64
#